data_AF-A0A946KXT0-F1
#
_entry.id   AF-A0A946KXT0-F1
#
_cell.length_a   1.000
_cell.length_b   1.000
_cell.length_c   1.000
_cell.angle_alpha   90.00
_cell.angle_beta   90.00
_cell.angle_gamma   90.00
#
_symmetry.space_group_name_H-M   'P 1'
#
loop_
_entity.id
_entity.type
_entity.pdbx_description
1 polymer ?
#
loop_
_entity_poly.entity_id
_entity_poly.type
_entity_poly.pdbx_seq_one_letter_code
_entity_poly.pdbx_strand_id
1 'polypeptide(L)'
;MHVPDGFINAQVSAATGIISLGTLWAYIRNAKNLVADKLIALTGMMSALIFVLQMINFPIAAGTSGHLLGGALAVIVLGPSLGVICISIVVVIQSLLFA
;
A
#
# COMPACT_ATOMS: atom_id res chain seq x y z
N MET A 1 -1.19 -5.33 7.26
CA MET A 1 -1.22 -6.79 7.39
C MET A 1 -1.95 -7.33 6.18
N HIS A 2 -1.42 -8.37 5.57
CA HIS A 2 -1.98 -8.95 4.35
C HIS A 2 -2.95 -10.08 4.71
N VAL A 3 -4.04 -10.16 3.96
CA VAL A 3 -5.01 -11.25 4.07
C VAL A 3 -4.82 -12.14 2.84
N PRO A 4 -4.57 -13.45 3.01
CA PRO A 4 -4.40 -14.35 1.88
C PRO A 4 -5.66 -14.45 1.01
N ASP A 5 -5.49 -14.80 -0.26
CA ASP A 5 -6.62 -15.02 -1.15
C ASP A 5 -7.53 -16.15 -0.65
N GLY A 6 -8.84 -15.96 -0.83
CA GLY A 6 -9.86 -16.92 -0.36
C GLY A 6 -10.23 -16.83 1.12
N PHE A 7 -9.56 -16.00 1.93
CA PHE A 7 -9.96 -15.77 3.33
C PHE A 7 -11.24 -14.94 3.47
N ILE A 8 -11.49 -14.04 2.52
CA ILE A 8 -12.64 -13.12 2.53
C ILE A 8 -13.58 -13.49 1.38
N ASN A 9 -14.89 -13.48 1.65
CA ASN A 9 -15.89 -13.79 0.64
C ASN A 9 -15.92 -12.73 -0.49
N ALA A 10 -16.44 -13.13 -1.65
CA ALA A 10 -16.45 -12.28 -2.84
C ALA A 10 -17.18 -10.93 -2.64
N GLN A 11 -18.24 -10.92 -1.84
CA GLN A 11 -19.03 -9.71 -1.60
C GLN A 11 -18.23 -8.67 -0.79
N VAL A 12 -17.56 -9.09 0.28
CA VAL A 12 -16.75 -8.21 1.13
C VAL A 12 -15.49 -7.74 0.39
N SER A 13 -14.85 -8.63 -0.40
CA SER A 13 -13.71 -8.26 -1.25
C SER A 13 -14.10 -7.24 -2.30
N ALA A 14 -15.26 -7.40 -2.96
CA ALA A 14 -15.75 -6.42 -3.94
C ALA A 14 -16.09 -5.07 -3.28
N ALA A 15 -16.77 -5.08 -2.14
CA ALA A 15 -17.15 -3.86 -1.43
C ALA A 15 -15.91 -3.07 -0.96
N THR A 16 -14.94 -3.74 -0.33
CA THR A 16 -13.70 -3.10 0.12
C THR A 16 -12.82 -2.67 -1.05
N GLY A 17 -12.82 -3.41 -2.16
CA GLY A 17 -12.19 -3.02 -3.42
C GLY A 17 -12.75 -1.71 -4.00
N ILE A 18 -14.07 -1.54 -4.03
CA ILE A 18 -14.71 -0.30 -4.50
C ILE A 18 -14.34 0.89 -3.60
N ILE A 19 -14.37 0.70 -2.28
CA ILE A 19 -13.98 1.75 -1.32
C ILE A 19 -12.51 2.13 -1.50
N SER A 20 -11.62 1.13 -1.63
CA SER A 20 -10.20 1.33 -1.90
C SER A 20 -9.98 2.12 -3.18
N LEU A 21 -10.60 1.73 -4.29
CA LEU A 21 -10.49 2.44 -5.57
C LEU A 21 -10.99 3.88 -5.47
N GLY A 22 -12.12 4.12 -4.80
CA GLY A 22 -12.68 5.46 -4.61
C GLY A 22 -11.76 6.37 -3.79
N THR A 23 -11.22 5.86 -2.68
CA THR A 23 -10.25 6.60 -1.84
C THR A 23 -8.94 6.88 -2.60
N LEU A 24 -8.41 5.89 -3.29
CA LEU A 24 -7.18 6.03 -4.09
C LEU A 24 -7.35 7.08 -5.18
N TRP A 25 -8.49 7.07 -5.87
CA TRP A 25 -8.81 8.06 -6.91
C TRP A 25 -8.85 9.49 -6.35
N ALA A 26 -9.46 9.68 -5.17
CA ALA A 26 -9.50 10.99 -4.52
C ALA A 26 -8.08 11.50 -4.17
N TYR A 27 -7.22 10.62 -3.63
CA TYR A 27 -5.84 10.99 -3.29
C TYR A 27 -4.96 11.23 -4.51
N ILE A 28 -5.12 10.46 -5.59
CA ILE A 28 -4.43 10.72 -6.87
C ILE A 28 -4.83 12.09 -7.41
N ARG A 29 -6.12 12.44 -7.36
CA ARG A 29 -6.60 13.75 -7.82
C ARG A 29 -6.02 14.89 -6.99
N ASN A 30 -5.90 14.72 -5.67
CA ASN A 30 -5.26 15.67 -4.77
C ASN A 30 -3.74 15.80 -5.03
N ALA A 31 -3.07 14.68 -5.30
CA ALA A 31 -1.64 14.62 -5.56
C ALA A 31 -1.20 15.23 -6.90
N LYS A 32 -2.13 15.58 -7.81
CA LYS A 32 -1.82 16.22 -9.10
C LYS A 32 -1.02 17.52 -8.98
N ASN A 33 -1.15 18.23 -7.86
CA ASN A 33 -0.42 19.46 -7.59
C ASN A 33 0.96 19.21 -6.96
N LEU A 34 1.28 17.95 -6.63
CA LEU A 34 2.53 17.52 -5.98
C LEU A 34 3.47 16.79 -6.98
N VAL A 35 3.22 16.93 -8.28
CA VAL A 35 3.92 16.25 -9.38
C VAL A 35 5.22 17.01 -9.73
N ALA A 36 6.07 17.19 -8.73
CA ALA A 36 7.46 17.59 -8.96
C ALA A 36 8.32 16.33 -9.12
N ASP A 37 9.23 16.29 -10.10
CA ASP A 37 10.07 15.11 -10.39
C ASP A 37 10.74 14.52 -9.15
N LYS A 38 11.20 15.38 -8.24
CA LYS A 38 11.80 14.98 -6.97
C LYS A 38 10.83 14.23 -6.04
N LEU A 39 9.57 14.65 -5.97
CA LEU A 39 8.55 14.00 -5.12
C LEU A 39 8.12 12.65 -5.70
N ILE A 40 8.06 12.55 -7.03
CA ILE A 40 7.79 11.28 -7.72
C ILE A 40 8.91 10.29 -7.42
N ALA A 41 10.17 10.71 -7.60
CA ALA A 41 11.34 9.89 -7.30
C ALA A 41 11.37 9.47 -5.82
N LEU A 42 11.09 10.39 -4.89
CA LEU A 42 11.04 10.12 -3.46
C LEU A 42 9.94 9.10 -3.11
N THR A 43 8.76 9.23 -3.72
CA THR A 43 7.64 8.30 -3.53
C THR A 43 8.00 6.91 -4.02
N GLY A 44 8.65 6.79 -5.18
CA GLY A 44 9.15 5.52 -5.72
C GLY A 44 10.18 4.85 -4.81
N MET A 45 11.20 5.61 -4.36
CA MET A 45 12.22 5.10 -3.44
C MET A 45 11.63 4.65 -2.10
N MET A 46 10.69 5.43 -1.54
CA MET A 46 9.99 5.08 -0.30
C MET A 46 9.15 3.80 -0.48
N SER A 47 8.48 3.66 -1.63
CA SER A 47 7.70 2.46 -1.95
C SER A 47 8.61 1.22 -2.01
N ALA A 48 9.76 1.33 -2.68
CA ALA A 48 10.74 0.24 -2.76
C ALA A 48 11.31 -0.13 -1.38
N LEU A 49 11.65 0.86 -0.56
CA LEU A 49 12.13 0.64 0.81
C LEU A 49 11.09 -0.10 1.65
N ILE A 50 9.84 0.38 1.66
CA ILE A 50 8.76 -0.24 2.43
C ILE A 50 8.48 -1.65 1.93
N PHE A 51 8.48 -1.86 0.61
CA PHE A 51 8.31 -3.18 0.01
C PHE A 51 9.35 -4.17 0.54
N VAL A 52 10.64 -3.82 0.51
CA VAL A 52 11.71 -4.68 1.02
C VAL A 52 11.57 -4.95 2.51
N LEU A 53 11.24 -3.93 3.30
CA LEU A 53 11.02 -4.09 4.74
C LEU A 53 9.80 -4.96 5.06
N GLN A 54 8.78 -4.95 4.21
CA GLN A 54 7.60 -5.82 4.35
C GLN A 54 7.87 -7.27 3.97
N MET A 55 8.83 -7.53 3.08
CA MET A 55 9.28 -8.90 2.77
C MET A 55 9.97 -9.56 3.96
N ILE A 56 10.50 -8.79 4.91
CA ILE A 56 10.99 -9.30 6.19
C ILE A 56 9.77 -9.52 7.10
N ASN A 57 9.12 -10.67 6.95
CA ASN A 57 7.91 -11.04 7.68
C ASN A 57 8.11 -12.33 8.48
N PHE A 58 7.34 -12.46 9.57
CA PHE A 58 7.39 -13.60 10.47
C PHE A 58 5.99 -14.21 10.61
N PRO A 59 5.86 -15.55 10.62
CA PRO A 59 4.57 -16.19 10.80
C PRO A 59 4.03 -15.93 12.21
N ILE A 60 2.77 -15.46 12.33
CA ILE A 60 2.12 -15.26 13.63
C ILE A 60 1.13 -16.39 13.89
N ALA A 61 0.03 -16.46 13.12
CA ALA A 61 -1.02 -17.48 13.25
C ALA A 61 -1.99 -17.43 12.05
N ALA A 62 -2.70 -18.53 11.81
CA ALA A 62 -3.81 -18.61 10.84
C ALA A 62 -3.47 -18.13 9.41
N GLY A 63 -2.26 -18.43 8.92
CA GLY A 63 -1.83 -18.04 7.57
C GLY A 63 -1.47 -16.56 7.42
N THR A 64 -1.49 -15.78 8.50
CA THR A 64 -1.08 -14.37 8.50
C THR A 64 0.34 -14.18 9.01
N SER A 65 1.02 -13.16 8.47
CA SER A 65 2.38 -12.78 8.86
C SER A 65 2.43 -11.40 9.51
N GLY A 66 3.31 -11.27 10.49
CA GLY A 66 3.72 -10.02 11.12
C GLY A 66 4.86 -9.38 10.37
N HIS A 67 4.75 -8.09 10.10
CA HIS A 67 5.80 -7.32 9.44
C HIS A 67 5.65 -5.82 9.73
N LEU A 68 6.67 -5.05 9.35
CA LEU A 68 6.61 -3.60 9.37
C LEU A 68 5.48 -3.10 8.46
N LEU A 69 4.58 -2.25 8.95
CA LEU A 69 3.44 -1.77 8.14
C LEU A 69 3.83 -0.65 7.17
N GLY A 70 4.75 0.23 7.56
CA GLY A 70 5.29 1.30 6.69
C GLY A 70 4.36 2.51 6.46
N GLY A 71 3.06 2.40 6.74
CA GLY A 71 2.09 3.48 6.48
C GLY A 71 2.37 4.78 7.23
N ALA A 72 2.65 4.70 8.53
CA ALA A 72 3.00 5.89 9.31
C ALA A 72 4.28 6.56 8.79
N LEU A 73 5.31 5.76 8.47
CA LEU A 73 6.55 6.26 7.90
C LEU A 73 6.31 6.97 6.55
N ALA A 74 5.51 6.36 5.67
CA ALA A 74 5.16 6.94 4.37
C ALA A 74 4.44 8.28 4.53
N VAL A 75 3.48 8.38 5.45
CA VAL A 75 2.73 9.62 5.70
C VAL A 75 3.60 10.69 6.35
N ILE A 76 4.50 10.34 7.27
CA ILE A 76 5.41 11.29 7.92
C ILE A 76 6.36 11.91 6.90
N VAL A 77 6.89 11.12 5.96
CA VAL A 77 7.89 11.59 4.99
C VAL A 77 7.27 12.25 3.76
N LEU A 78 6.17 11.70 3.23
CA LEU A 78 5.58 12.11 1.95
C LEU A 78 4.29 12.92 2.13
N GLY A 79 3.76 13.00 3.35
CA GLY A 79 2.43 13.52 3.62
C GLY A 79 1.31 12.52 3.29
N PRO A 80 0.05 12.83 3.64
CA PRO A 80 -1.07 11.91 3.48
C PRO A 80 -1.31 11.51 2.03
N SER A 81 -1.26 12.47 1.09
CA SER A 81 -1.62 12.23 -0.31
C SER A 81 -0.67 11.26 -1.00
N LEU A 82 0.63 11.47 -0.88
CA LEU A 82 1.65 10.60 -1.48
C LEU A 82 1.89 9.35 -0.63
N GLY A 83 1.70 9.42 0.69
CA GLY A 83 1.83 8.28 1.59
C GLY A 83 0.81 7.17 1.32
N VAL A 84 -0.45 7.53 1.04
CA VAL A 84 -1.48 6.55 0.64
C VAL A 84 -1.11 5.89 -0.69
N ILE A 85 -0.71 6.69 -1.69
CA ILE A 85 -0.30 6.18 -3.01
C ILE A 85 0.90 5.22 -2.87
N CYS A 86 1.89 5.58 -2.04
CA CYS A 86 3.06 4.76 -1.74
C CYS A 86 2.68 3.37 -1.22
N ILE A 87 1.84 3.30 -0.18
CA ILE A 87 1.42 2.01 0.39
C ILE A 87 0.57 1.21 -0.60
N SER A 88 -0.29 1.86 -1.37
CA SER A 88 -1.09 1.18 -2.38
C SER A 88 -0.24 0.57 -3.49
N ILE A 89 0.82 1.26 -3.95
CA ILE A 89 1.78 0.69 -4.90
C ILE A 89 2.39 -0.59 -4.33
N VAL A 90 2.84 -0.55 -3.07
CA VAL A 90 3.46 -1.71 -2.41
C VAL A 90 2.49 -2.89 -2.36
N VAL A 91 1.26 -2.69 -1.92
CA VAL A 91 0.26 -3.77 -1.79
C VAL A 91 -0.12 -4.34 -3.16
N VAL A 92 -0.30 -3.50 -4.18
CA VAL A 92 -0.63 -3.96 -5.55
C VAL A 92 0.51 -4.81 -6.14
N ILE A 93 1.76 -4.37 -5.97
CA ILE A 93 2.92 -5.14 -6.44
C ILE A 93 3.00 -6.48 -5.72
N GLN A 94 2.81 -6.49 -4.39
CA GLN A 94 2.83 -7.71 -3.60
C GLN A 94 1.73 -8.68 -4.04
N SER A 95 0.50 -8.21 -4.22
CA SER A 95 -0.63 -9.07 -4.62
C SER A 95 -0.51 -9.63 -6.03
N LEU A 96 0.20 -8.95 -6.94
CA LEU A 96 0.31 -9.40 -8.33
C LEU A 96 1.56 -10.24 -8.60
N LEU A 97 2.67 -9.98 -7.92
CA LEU A 97 3.97 -10.60 -8.21
C LEU A 97 4.45 -11.56 -7.12
N PHE A 98 3.92 -11.47 -5.89
CA PHE A 98 4.44 -12.19 -4.72
C PHE A 98 3.33 -12.87 -3.89
N ALA A 99 2.10 -12.96 -4.41
CA ALA A 99 0.96 -13.60 -3.76
C ALA A 99 1.16 -15.12 -3.62
#